data_AF-A0A1G7B4H7-F1
#
_entry.id   AF-A0A1G7B4H7-F1
#
_cell.length_a   1.000
_cell.length_b   1.000
_cell.length_c   1.000
_cell.angle_alpha   90.00
_cell.angle_beta   90.00
_cell.angle_gamma   90.00
#
_symmetry.space_group_name_H-M   'P 1'
#
loop_
_entity.id
_entity.type
_entity.pdbx_description
1 polymer ?
#
loop_
_entity_poly.entity_id
_entity_poly.type
_entity_poly.pdbx_seq_one_letter_code
_entity_poly.pdbx_strand_id
1 'polypeptide(L)'
;MLKRMPYVFLLVTAVVLFVTGLFTSNREWIDIHLYDTMFVMAQAHILGFAAFFLFLLWLIYMATHRILFSNKLTWFHTLATLVILLFILWYGYRHPNGLSHLPRRYMAEPGEEPVSFFRNANAVLVGSIAGLIAVQLVFIANLLIGWYRKALR
;
A
#
# COMPACT_ATOMS: atom_id res chain seq x y z
N MET A 1 -7.22 14.60 21.47
CA MET A 1 -7.97 14.33 20.23
C MET A 1 -7.50 13.05 19.52
N LEU A 2 -6.20 12.86 19.24
CA LEU A 2 -5.69 11.71 18.47
C LEU A 2 -6.02 10.31 19.03
N LYS A 3 -6.10 10.14 20.36
CA LYS A 3 -6.44 8.83 20.97
C LYS A 3 -7.82 8.28 20.54
N ARG A 4 -8.76 9.15 20.14
CA ARG A 4 -10.13 8.77 19.78
C ARG A 4 -10.38 8.60 18.28
N MET A 5 -9.45 9.06 17.42
CA MET A 5 -9.63 9.07 15.97
C MET A 5 -8.32 8.64 15.28
N PRO A 6 -7.95 7.35 15.36
CA PRO A 6 -6.70 6.87 14.78
C PRO A 6 -6.62 7.09 13.27
N TYR A 7 -7.76 7.01 12.57
CA TYR A 7 -7.82 7.19 11.12
C TYR A 7 -7.31 8.55 10.63
N VAL A 8 -7.14 9.56 11.51
CA VAL A 8 -6.46 10.83 11.15
C VAL A 8 -5.03 10.60 10.66
N PHE A 9 -4.34 9.56 11.14
CA PHE A 9 -3.00 9.22 10.63
C PHE A 9 -3.01 8.83 9.15
N LEU A 10 -4.12 8.27 8.65
CA LEU A 10 -4.28 7.97 7.22
C LEU A 10 -4.27 9.28 6.41
N LEU A 11 -5.00 10.31 6.86
CA LEU A 11 -5.02 11.62 6.20
C LEU A 11 -3.64 12.30 6.23
N VAL A 12 -3.00 12.36 7.40
CA VAL A 12 -1.69 12.99 7.53
C VAL A 12 -0.68 12.30 6.61
N THR A 13 -0.67 10.97 6.59
CA THR A 13 0.22 10.21 5.71
C THR A 13 -0.14 10.42 4.24
N ALA A 14 -1.43 10.46 3.88
CA ALA A 14 -1.88 10.75 2.52
C ALA A 14 -1.37 12.10 2.02
N VAL A 15 -1.48 13.15 2.85
CA VAL A 15 -0.99 14.49 2.51
C VAL A 15 0.53 14.47 2.35
N VAL A 16 1.26 13.83 3.26
CA VAL A 16 2.73 13.71 3.17
C VAL A 16 3.14 13.00 1.88
N LEU A 17 2.51 11.87 1.54
CA LEU A 17 2.80 11.12 0.31
C LEU A 17 2.45 11.93 -0.95
N PHE A 18 1.32 12.63 -0.95
CA PHE A 18 0.90 13.47 -2.06
C PHE A 18 1.90 14.61 -2.30
N VAL A 19 2.24 15.35 -1.24
CA VAL A 19 3.22 16.45 -1.31
C VAL A 19 4.58 15.92 -1.75
N THR A 20 5.04 14.79 -1.19
CA THR A 20 6.29 14.14 -1.61
C THR A 20 6.26 13.80 -3.10
N GLY A 21 5.15 13.24 -3.60
CA GLY A 21 4.96 12.93 -5.02
C GLY A 21 5.01 14.15 -5.94
N LEU A 22 4.60 15.34 -5.48
CA LEU A 22 4.73 16.59 -6.26
C LEU A 22 6.19 17.05 -6.42
N PHE A 23 7.05 16.73 -5.45
CA PHE A 23 8.47 17.11 -5.46
C PHE A 23 9.40 16.00 -5.98
N THR A 24 8.91 14.76 -6.13
CA THR A 24 9.63 13.69 -6.80
C THR A 24 9.75 13.99 -8.29
N SER A 25 10.98 14.05 -8.80
CA SER A 25 11.22 14.27 -10.22
C SER A 25 10.67 13.11 -11.04
N ASN A 26 10.01 13.40 -12.17
CA ASN A 26 9.56 12.42 -13.17
C ASN A 26 10.71 11.64 -13.84
N ARG A 27 11.95 11.73 -13.36
CA ARG A 27 13.12 10.98 -13.85
C ARG A 27 13.38 9.69 -13.07
N GLU A 28 12.71 9.51 -11.92
CA GLU A 28 12.74 8.25 -11.16
C GLU A 28 11.59 7.36 -11.66
N TRP A 29 11.94 6.37 -12.49
CA TRP A 29 10.99 5.43 -13.08
C TRP A 29 11.09 4.09 -12.36
N ILE A 30 9.93 3.52 -12.04
CA ILE A 30 9.83 2.11 -11.68
C ILE A 30 9.30 1.36 -12.90
N ASP A 31 10.15 0.47 -13.43
CA ASP A 31 9.81 -0.38 -14.56
C ASP A 31 9.07 -1.62 -14.05
N ILE A 32 7.76 -1.65 -14.22
CA ILE A 32 6.92 -2.80 -13.87
C ILE A 32 6.71 -3.63 -15.14
N HIS A 33 7.25 -4.84 -15.16
CA HIS A 33 7.05 -5.78 -16.26
C HIS A 33 5.84 -6.69 -15.98
N LEU A 34 4.72 -6.46 -16.68
CA LEU A 34 3.57 -7.37 -16.67
C LEU A 34 3.59 -8.20 -17.97
N TYR A 35 3.94 -9.49 -17.86
CA TYR A 35 4.07 -10.41 -19.00
C TYR A 35 4.94 -9.85 -20.15
N ASP A 36 4.32 -9.27 -21.18
CA ASP A 36 4.96 -8.70 -22.38
C ASP A 36 4.81 -7.17 -22.48
N THR A 37 4.31 -6.52 -21.43
CA THR A 37 4.13 -5.07 -21.38
C THR A 37 5.06 -4.43 -20.36
N MET A 38 5.85 -3.46 -20.81
CA MET A 38 6.63 -2.59 -19.93
C MET A 38 5.74 -1.44 -19.50
N PHE A 39 5.31 -1.44 -18.23
CA PHE A 39 4.68 -0.29 -17.61
C PHE A 39 5.74 0.51 -16.87
N VAL A 40 6.18 1.59 -17.52
CA VAL A 40 7.03 2.60 -16.88
C VAL A 40 6.12 3.51 -16.07
N MET A 41 6.06 3.33 -14.76
CA MET A 41 5.33 4.23 -13.86
C MET A 41 6.31 5.14 -13.14
N ALA A 42 6.12 6.46 -13.29
CA ALA A 42 6.90 7.41 -12.52
C ALA A 42 6.57 7.26 -11.03
N GLN A 43 7.58 7.35 -10.17
CA GLN A 43 7.45 7.23 -8.72
C GLN A 43 6.36 8.17 -8.15
N ALA A 44 6.17 9.34 -8.75
CA ALA A 44 5.10 10.28 -8.44
C ALA A 44 3.68 9.67 -8.55
N HIS A 45 3.43 8.79 -9.53
CA HIS A 45 2.14 8.11 -9.68
C HIS A 45 1.91 7.09 -8.57
N ILE A 46 2.94 6.32 -8.20
CA ILE A 46 2.84 5.32 -7.11
C ILE A 46 2.53 6.01 -5.78
N LEU A 47 3.25 7.09 -5.47
CA LEU A 47 2.98 7.91 -4.29
C LEU A 47 1.59 8.54 -4.35
N GLY A 48 1.16 9.02 -5.53
CA GLY A 48 -0.18 9.56 -5.76
C GLY A 48 -1.29 8.53 -5.53
N PHE A 49 -1.14 7.30 -6.04
CA PHE A 49 -2.08 6.21 -5.80
C PHE A 49 -2.14 5.81 -4.33
N ALA A 50 -1.00 5.71 -3.66
CA ALA A 50 -0.93 5.44 -2.23
C ALA A 50 -1.60 6.54 -1.40
N ALA A 51 -1.36 7.81 -1.75
CA ALA A 51 -2.01 8.96 -1.11
C ALA A 51 -3.53 8.93 -1.31
N PHE A 52 -4.00 8.72 -2.55
CA PHE A 52 -5.42 8.62 -2.86
C PHE A 52 -6.10 7.48 -2.10
N PHE A 53 -5.48 6.30 -2.06
CA PHE A 53 -5.98 5.14 -1.31
C PHE A 53 -6.17 5.44 0.18
N LEU A 54 -5.15 6.03 0.83
CA LEU A 54 -5.23 6.41 2.24
C LEU A 54 -6.28 7.51 2.49
N PHE A 55 -6.37 8.50 1.60
CA PHE A 55 -7.38 9.55 1.67
C PHE A 55 -8.80 8.97 1.55
N LEU A 56 -9.03 8.03 0.64
CA LEU A 56 -10.31 7.36 0.48
C LEU A 56 -10.68 6.57 1.75
N LEU A 57 -9.75 5.80 2.32
CA LEU A 57 -9.98 5.10 3.59
C LEU A 57 -10.32 6.06 4.72
N TRP A 58 -9.60 7.17 4.84
CA TRP A 58 -9.90 8.22 5.81
C TRP A 58 -11.32 8.79 5.63
N LEU A 59 -11.71 9.09 4.39
CA LEU A 59 -13.04 9.62 4.07
C LEU A 59 -14.13 8.63 4.48
N ILE A 60 -13.95 7.34 4.16
CA ILE A 60 -14.89 6.29 4.55
C ILE A 60 -14.96 6.18 6.09
N TYR A 61 -13.84 6.22 6.80
CA TYR A 61 -13.84 6.23 8.26
C TYR A 61 -14.57 7.43 8.83
N MET A 62 -14.37 8.62 8.25
CA MET A 62 -15.06 9.82 8.71
C MET A 62 -16.57 9.73 8.47
N ALA A 63 -17.01 9.15 7.34
CA ALA A 63 -18.42 8.92 7.07
C ALA A 63 -19.04 7.86 8.00
N THR A 64 -18.27 6.85 8.40
CA THR A 64 -18.77 5.67 9.13
C THR A 64 -18.45 5.65 10.63
N HIS A 65 -17.74 6.65 11.17
CA HIS A 65 -17.24 6.64 12.57
C HIS A 65 -18.31 6.38 13.63
N ARG A 66 -19.57 6.77 13.39
CA ARG A 66 -20.70 6.59 14.33
C ARG A 66 -21.25 5.17 14.39
N ILE A 67 -20.88 4.32 13.44
CA ILE A 67 -21.40 2.96 13.30
C ILE A 67 -20.31 1.89 13.41
N LEU A 68 -19.06 2.27 13.69
CA LEU A 68 -17.97 1.32 13.89
C LEU A 68 -18.17 0.55 15.20
N PHE A 69 -17.90 -0.75 15.18
CA PHE A 69 -18.05 -1.60 16.36
C PHE A 69 -17.02 -1.28 17.45
N SER A 70 -15.74 -1.18 17.09
CA SER A 70 -14.64 -1.07 18.06
C SER A 70 -13.55 -0.12 17.61
N ASN A 71 -13.21 0.83 18.49
CA ASN A 71 -12.07 1.73 18.30
C ASN A 71 -10.73 0.97 18.31
N LYS A 72 -10.63 -0.17 19.01
CA LYS A 72 -9.40 -1.00 19.02
C LYS A 72 -9.14 -1.60 17.63
N LEU A 73 -10.18 -2.07 16.94
CA LEU A 73 -10.06 -2.57 15.57
C LEU A 73 -9.72 -1.44 14.59
N THR A 74 -10.28 -0.26 14.77
CA THR A 74 -9.92 0.94 13.99
C THR A 74 -8.44 1.29 14.17
N TRP A 75 -7.93 1.24 15.41
CA TRP A 75 -6.49 1.43 15.70
C TRP A 75 -5.63 0.38 15.00
N PHE A 76 -5.96 -0.89 15.15
CA PHE A 76 -5.23 -1.99 14.52
C PHE A 76 -5.22 -1.85 12.99
N HIS A 77 -6.39 -1.67 12.36
CA HIS A 77 -6.49 -1.49 10.91
C HIS A 77 -5.68 -0.30 10.42
N THR A 78 -5.78 0.84 11.10
CA THR A 78 -5.05 2.06 10.71
C THR A 78 -3.55 1.83 10.76
N LEU A 79 -3.03 1.31 11.88
CA LEU A 79 -1.60 1.10 12.05
C LEU A 79 -1.07 0.00 11.10
N ALA A 80 -1.77 -1.11 10.97
CA ALA A 80 -1.38 -2.20 10.07
C ALA A 80 -1.36 -1.75 8.61
N THR A 81 -2.38 -0.97 8.17
CA THR A 81 -2.43 -0.41 6.83
C THR A 81 -1.22 0.49 6.58
N LEU A 82 -0.91 1.41 7.50
CA LEU A 82 0.23 2.32 7.36
C LEU A 82 1.57 1.57 7.35
N VAL A 83 1.78 0.63 8.28
CA VAL A 83 3.02 -0.15 8.35
C VAL A 83 3.27 -0.94 7.08
N ILE A 84 2.25 -1.68 6.60
CA ILE A 84 2.40 -2.50 5.39
C ILE A 84 2.60 -1.61 4.16
N LEU A 85 1.83 -0.52 4.03
CA LEU A 85 1.95 0.38 2.88
C LEU A 85 3.32 1.07 2.84
N LEU A 86 3.79 1.60 3.98
CA LEU A 86 5.11 2.22 4.07
C LEU A 86 6.22 1.21 3.80
N PHE A 87 6.06 -0.05 4.26
CA PHE A 87 6.98 -1.12 3.92
C PHE A 87 7.01 -1.40 2.42
N ILE A 88 5.85 -1.50 1.74
CA ILE A 88 5.77 -1.69 0.28
C ILE A 88 6.49 -0.55 -0.45
N LEU A 89 6.23 0.70 -0.07
CA LEU A 89 6.85 1.88 -0.69
C LEU A 89 8.37 1.91 -0.47
N TRP A 90 8.81 1.63 0.76
CA TRP A 90 10.24 1.57 1.09
C TRP A 90 10.95 0.44 0.35
N TYR A 91 10.35 -0.75 0.35
CA TYR A 91 10.89 -1.94 -0.31
C TYR A 91 10.98 -1.74 -1.83
N GLY A 92 9.92 -1.21 -2.45
CA GLY A 92 9.90 -0.87 -3.87
C GLY A 92 10.95 0.19 -4.24
N TYR A 93 11.17 1.19 -3.39
CA TYR A 93 12.22 2.19 -3.60
C TYR A 93 13.64 1.63 -3.45
N ARG A 94 13.87 0.73 -2.48
CA ARG A 94 15.19 0.11 -2.25
C ARG A 94 15.54 -0.98 -3.25
N HIS A 95 14.52 -1.59 -3.87
CA HIS A 95 14.67 -2.65 -4.86
C HIS A 95 13.92 -2.30 -6.15
N PRO A 96 14.32 -1.24 -6.88
CA PRO A 96 13.69 -0.88 -8.17
C PRO A 96 13.76 -2.03 -9.18
N ASN A 97 14.83 -2.81 -9.02
CA ASN A 97 15.23 -4.05 -9.66
C ASN A 97 14.33 -5.27 -9.33
N GLY A 98 13.60 -5.25 -8.20
CA GLY A 98 12.67 -6.32 -7.82
C GLY A 98 11.42 -6.41 -8.72
N LEU A 99 11.16 -5.37 -9.54
CA LEU A 99 10.08 -5.29 -10.52
C LEU A 99 10.57 -5.36 -11.99
N SER A 100 11.88 -5.19 -12.24
CA SER A 100 12.44 -4.86 -13.55
C SER A 100 13.42 -5.88 -14.16
N HIS A 101 13.60 -7.07 -13.60
CA HIS A 101 14.67 -8.00 -14.02
C HIS A 101 14.27 -9.25 -14.79
N LEU A 102 13.30 -9.17 -15.68
CA LEU A 102 13.22 -10.21 -16.73
C LEU A 102 13.03 -9.57 -18.11
N PRO A 103 14.12 -9.10 -18.75
CA PRO A 103 14.14 -8.97 -20.20
C PRO A 103 13.98 -10.36 -20.79
N ARG A 104 12.87 -10.61 -21.49
CA ARG A 104 12.46 -11.93 -22.03
C ARG A 104 13.43 -12.52 -23.08
N ARG A 105 14.59 -11.90 -23.34
CA ARG A 105 15.52 -12.25 -24.41
C ARG A 105 16.99 -11.91 -24.10
N TYR A 106 17.62 -12.63 -23.17
CA TYR A 106 19.07 -12.92 -23.18
C TYR A 106 19.24 -14.28 -22.51
N MET A 107 19.42 -15.36 -23.27
CA MET A 107 20.75 -16.00 -23.37
C MET A 107 21.84 -15.20 -22.66
N ALA A 108 22.18 -15.65 -21.45
CA ALA A 108 23.40 -15.40 -20.68
C ALA A 108 24.26 -14.17 -21.06
N GLU A 109 24.23 -13.14 -20.22
CA GLU A 109 25.48 -12.51 -19.79
C GLU A 109 25.74 -12.91 -18.32
N PRO A 110 26.90 -13.49 -18.00
CA PRO A 110 27.21 -14.00 -16.66
C PRO A 110 27.58 -12.82 -15.74
N GLY A 111 26.56 -12.15 -15.21
CA GLY A 111 26.63 -11.20 -14.10
C GLY A 111 25.87 -11.74 -12.90
N GLU A 112 26.57 -12.54 -12.11
CA GLU A 112 26.43 -13.03 -10.72
C GLU A 112 25.29 -12.54 -9.77
N GLU A 113 24.02 -12.46 -10.18
CA GLU A 113 22.92 -12.38 -9.19
C GLU A 113 22.02 -13.62 -9.28
N PRO A 114 21.96 -14.47 -8.23
CA PRO A 114 21.29 -15.76 -8.31
C PRO A 114 19.77 -15.58 -8.50
N VAL A 115 19.20 -16.34 -9.45
CA VAL A 115 17.75 -16.39 -9.77
C VAL A 115 16.86 -16.56 -8.53
N SER A 116 17.38 -17.15 -7.45
CA SER A 116 16.70 -17.27 -6.16
C SER A 116 16.46 -15.93 -5.46
N PHE A 117 17.34 -14.94 -5.61
CA PHE A 117 17.20 -13.59 -5.05
C PHE A 117 15.99 -12.87 -5.64
N PHE A 118 15.85 -12.87 -6.97
CA PHE A 118 14.71 -12.24 -7.66
C PHE A 118 13.38 -12.92 -7.33
N ARG A 119 13.36 -14.26 -7.25
CA ARG A 119 12.16 -15.01 -6.85
C ARG A 119 11.71 -14.64 -5.44
N ASN A 120 12.65 -14.55 -4.50
CA ASN A 120 12.35 -14.20 -3.11
C ASN A 120 11.90 -12.73 -2.99
N ALA A 121 12.53 -11.83 -3.74
CA ALA A 121 12.19 -10.42 -3.72
C ALA A 121 10.76 -10.14 -4.20
N ASN A 122 10.33 -10.83 -5.25
CA ASN A 122 8.96 -10.76 -5.77
C ASN A 122 7.94 -11.37 -4.78
N ALA A 123 8.28 -12.50 -4.13
CA ALA A 123 7.40 -13.13 -3.15
C ALA A 123 7.11 -12.22 -1.94
N VAL A 124 8.11 -11.46 -1.47
CA VAL A 124 7.93 -10.48 -0.38
C VAL A 124 6.95 -9.37 -0.77
N LEU A 125 7.10 -8.81 -1.98
CA LEU A 125 6.21 -7.76 -2.46
C LEU A 125 4.77 -8.25 -2.63
N VAL A 126 4.59 -9.41 -3.28
CA VAL A 126 3.28 -10.05 -3.45
C VAL A 126 2.63 -10.37 -2.11
N GLY A 127 3.40 -10.94 -1.17
CA GLY A 127 2.94 -11.23 0.18
C GLY A 127 2.51 -9.97 0.95
N SER A 128 3.24 -8.86 0.78
CA SER A 128 2.91 -7.57 1.39
C SER A 128 1.63 -6.97 0.81
N ILE A 129 1.44 -7.05 -0.51
CA ILE A 129 0.20 -6.62 -1.18
C ILE A 129 -0.99 -7.47 -0.71
N ALA A 130 -0.83 -8.80 -0.67
CA ALA A 130 -1.84 -9.71 -0.14
C ALA A 130 -2.17 -9.40 1.32
N GLY A 131 -1.16 -9.09 2.15
CA GLY A 131 -1.33 -8.64 3.52
C GLY A 131 -2.09 -7.31 3.62
N LEU A 132 -1.81 -6.35 2.74
CA LEU A 132 -2.52 -5.08 2.68
C LEU A 132 -4.01 -5.29 2.37
N ILE A 133 -4.33 -6.18 1.42
CA ILE A 133 -5.71 -6.58 1.09
C ILE A 133 -6.37 -7.27 2.29
N ALA A 134 -5.69 -8.21 2.93
CA ALA A 134 -6.22 -8.94 4.08
C ALA A 134 -6.55 -8.00 5.26
N VAL A 135 -5.71 -6.99 5.51
CA VAL A 135 -5.98 -5.98 6.55
C VAL A 135 -7.27 -5.21 6.24
N GLN A 136 -7.63 -4.97 4.98
CA GLN A 136 -8.89 -4.27 4.64
C GLN A 136 -10.13 -5.05 5.11
N LEU A 137 -10.04 -6.38 5.22
CA LEU A 137 -11.14 -7.19 5.77
C LEU A 137 -11.43 -6.86 7.23
N VAL A 138 -10.44 -6.40 8.00
CA VAL A 138 -10.64 -5.95 9.39
C VAL A 138 -11.52 -4.71 9.44
N PHE A 139 -11.34 -3.77 8.51
CA PHE A 139 -12.20 -2.61 8.39
C PHE A 139 -13.65 -3.03 8.05
N ILE A 140 -13.81 -3.90 7.04
CA ILE A 140 -15.13 -4.41 6.63
C ILE A 140 -15.82 -5.11 7.81
N ALA A 141 -15.12 -6.00 8.52
CA ALA A 141 -15.68 -6.68 9.69
C ALA A 141 -16.10 -5.70 10.79
N ASN A 142 -15.26 -4.70 11.10
CA ASN A 142 -15.56 -3.68 12.10
C ASN A 142 -16.81 -2.85 11.75
N LEU A 143 -16.99 -2.57 10.46
CA LEU A 143 -18.14 -1.84 9.94
C LEU A 143 -19.42 -2.69 9.97
N LEU A 144 -19.38 -3.92 9.45
CA LEU A 144 -20.54 -4.82 9.38
C LEU A 144 -21.07 -5.18 10.77
N ILE A 145 -20.19 -5.51 11.71
CA ILE A 145 -20.58 -5.83 13.10
C ILE A 145 -21.21 -4.61 13.77
N GLY A 146 -20.65 -3.42 13.54
CA GLY A 146 -21.13 -2.19 14.15
C GLY A 146 -22.48 -1.76 13.58
N TRP A 147 -22.68 -1.91 12.28
CA TRP A 147 -23.96 -1.72 11.61
C TRP A 147 -25.03 -2.71 12.15
N TYR A 148 -24.71 -4.01 12.21
CA TYR A 148 -25.63 -5.03 12.72
C TYR A 148 -26.09 -4.75 14.16
N ARG A 149 -25.14 -4.39 15.05
CA ARG A 149 -25.46 -4.04 16.44
C ARG A 149 -26.31 -2.79 16.58
N LYS A 150 -26.19 -1.84 15.65
CA LYS A 150 -27.02 -0.63 15.64
C LYS A 150 -28.42 -0.91 15.11
N ALA A 151 -28.57 -1.82 14.14
CA ALA A 151 -29.86 -2.19 13.57
C ALA A 151 -30.75 -3.00 14.54
N LEU A 152 -30.14 -3.69 15.51
CA LEU A 152 -30.84 -4.44 16.56
C LEU A 152 -31.28 -3.61 17.77
N ARG A 153 -30.92 -2.32 17.82
CA ARG A 153 -31.31 -1.38 18.88
C ARG A 153 -32.41 -0.46 18.37
#